data_AF-I3YVZ9-F1
#
_entry.id   AF-I3YVZ9-F1
#
_cell.length_a   1.000
_cell.length_b   1.000
_cell.length_c   1.000
_cell.angle_alpha   90.00
_cell.angle_beta   90.00
_cell.angle_gamma   90.00
#
_symmetry.space_group_name_H-M   'P 1'
#
loop_
_entity.id
_entity.type
_entity.pdbx_description
1 polymer ?
#
loop_
_entity_poly.entity_id
_entity_poly.type
_entity_poly.pdbx_seq_one_letter_code
_entity_poly.pdbx_strand_id
1 'polypeptide(L)'
;MKNILTVFAFIATMFMGVQTSSAQQLSQDKSRPEVIAKTESAKLTETLGLSGDQGRAVFRALVAKEVGYQKNVDGKDAKSAPVAAEKKKLDDQLKDAMKKTLTDQQYAKWLKTNN
;
A
#
# COMPACT_ATOMS: atom_id res chain seq x y z
N MET A 1 -17.22 25.89 -31.95
CA MET A 1 -16.71 24.56 -31.56
C MET A 1 -15.27 24.71 -31.09
N LYS A 2 -14.94 24.27 -29.85
CA LYS A 2 -13.70 23.59 -29.44
C LYS A 2 -12.38 24.41 -29.63
N ASN A 3 -11.67 24.89 -28.62
CA ASN A 3 -11.18 24.19 -27.43
C ASN A 3 -10.71 25.18 -26.34
N ILE A 4 -11.15 24.94 -25.11
CA ILE A 4 -10.55 25.42 -23.87
C ILE A 4 -9.30 24.56 -23.64
N LEU A 5 -8.11 25.16 -23.63
CA LEU A 5 -6.91 24.57 -23.04
C LEU A 5 -5.96 25.69 -22.63
N THR A 6 -6.45 26.49 -21.69
CA THR A 6 -5.65 27.40 -20.88
C THR A 6 -5.20 26.63 -19.63
N VAL A 7 -3.93 26.76 -19.27
CA VAL A 7 -3.35 26.56 -17.92
C VAL A 7 -3.27 25.12 -17.39
N PHE A 8 -2.16 24.43 -17.69
CA PHE A 8 -1.61 23.37 -16.80
C PHE A 8 -0.08 23.38 -16.79
N ALA A 9 0.53 24.56 -16.60
CA ALA A 9 1.98 24.71 -16.45
C ALA A 9 2.36 25.36 -15.11
N PHE A 10 1.72 24.94 -14.01
CA PHE A 10 1.97 25.56 -12.69
C PHE A 10 1.92 24.59 -11.49
N ILE A 11 2.29 23.31 -11.65
CA ILE A 11 2.34 22.34 -10.52
C ILE A 11 3.75 21.72 -10.35
N ALA A 12 4.78 22.24 -11.03
CA ALA A 12 6.14 21.71 -10.91
C ALA A 12 6.97 22.35 -9.76
N THR A 13 6.54 23.48 -9.20
CA THR A 13 7.36 24.28 -8.26
C THR A 13 6.97 24.16 -6.78
N MET A 14 5.91 23.42 -6.43
CA MET A 14 5.61 23.10 -5.01
C MET A 14 6.36 21.84 -4.50
N PHE A 15 7.25 21.26 -5.29
CA PHE A 15 7.96 20.02 -4.97
C PHE A 15 9.28 20.18 -4.20
N MET A 16 9.69 21.40 -3.83
CA MET A 16 10.91 21.65 -3.03
C MET A 16 10.63 22.14 -1.59
N GLY A 17 9.55 21.67 -0.96
CA GLY A 17 9.15 22.17 0.37
C GLY A 17 9.12 21.17 1.53
N VAL A 18 9.22 19.85 1.29
CA VAL A 18 8.87 18.85 2.33
C VAL A 18 9.99 17.90 2.73
N GLN A 19 11.21 18.12 2.23
CA GLN A 19 12.34 17.24 2.51
C GLN A 19 13.11 17.81 3.71
N THR A 20 12.91 17.28 4.92
CA THR A 20 14.02 16.87 5.83
C THR A 20 13.61 16.43 7.25
N SER A 21 12.39 16.63 7.76
CA SER A 21 12.11 16.28 9.18
C SER A 21 11.67 14.83 9.47
N SER A 22 11.44 13.98 8.46
CA SER A 22 10.87 12.62 8.65
C SER A 22 11.89 11.48 8.66
N ALA A 23 13.16 11.73 8.35
CA ALA A 23 14.14 10.67 8.11
C ALA A 23 14.71 10.04 9.40
N GLN A 24 14.80 10.80 10.50
CA GLN A 24 15.46 10.35 11.73
C GLN A 24 14.58 9.41 12.59
N GLN A 25 13.25 9.60 12.61
CA GLN A 25 12.33 8.69 13.31
C GLN A 25 12.06 7.40 12.52
N LEU A 26 12.18 7.45 11.18
CA LEU A 26 11.86 6.33 10.30
C LEU A 26 12.80 5.13 10.47
N SER A 27 14.04 5.32 10.93
CA SER A 27 15.00 4.21 11.12
C SER A 27 14.63 3.27 12.26
N GLN A 28 13.89 3.75 13.28
CA GLN A 28 13.50 2.95 14.44
C GLN A 28 12.11 2.30 14.25
N ASP A 29 11.27 2.91 13.41
CA ASP A 29 9.85 2.55 13.23
C ASP A 29 9.62 1.52 12.09
N LYS A 30 10.64 1.24 11.26
CA LYS A 30 10.57 0.33 10.10
C LYS A 30 10.29 -1.15 10.44
N SER A 31 10.35 -1.55 11.70
CA SER A 31 10.03 -2.91 12.15
C SER A 31 8.57 -3.10 12.57
N ARG A 32 7.76 -2.02 12.62
CA ARG A 32 6.37 -2.11 13.06
C ARG A 32 5.44 -2.35 11.87
N PRO A 33 4.62 -3.42 11.90
CA PRO A 33 3.64 -3.72 10.85
C PRO A 33 2.76 -2.55 10.45
N GLU A 34 2.39 -1.71 11.41
CA GLU A 34 1.52 -0.55 11.20
C GLU A 34 2.19 0.55 10.38
N VAL A 35 3.50 0.73 10.53
CA VAL A 35 4.27 1.76 9.80
C VAL A 35 4.45 1.35 8.34
N ILE A 36 4.73 0.06 8.12
CA ILE A 36 4.82 -0.55 6.79
C ILE A 36 3.46 -0.43 6.10
N ALA A 37 2.40 -0.90 6.77
CA ALA A 37 1.03 -0.82 6.24
C ALA A 37 0.58 0.62 5.99
N LYS A 38 0.95 1.58 6.84
CA LYS A 38 0.61 3.00 6.65
C LYS A 38 1.27 3.55 5.40
N THR A 39 2.55 3.27 5.22
CA THR A 39 3.32 3.69 4.03
C THR A 39 2.74 3.09 2.75
N GLU A 40 2.44 1.79 2.76
CA GLU A 40 1.86 1.10 1.60
C GLU A 40 0.43 1.58 1.31
N SER A 41 -0.41 1.75 2.33
CA SER A 41 -1.78 2.25 2.16
C SER A 41 -1.83 3.67 1.60
N ALA A 42 -0.89 4.54 1.99
CA ALA A 42 -0.78 5.90 1.44
C ALA A 42 -0.44 5.85 -0.06
N LYS A 43 0.57 5.05 -0.44
CA LYS A 43 0.93 4.82 -1.84
C LYS A 43 -0.24 4.27 -2.66
N LEU A 44 -1.00 3.31 -2.12
CA LEU A 44 -2.17 2.75 -2.78
C LEU A 44 -3.32 3.76 -2.88
N THR A 45 -3.49 4.61 -1.88
CA THR A 45 -4.50 5.68 -1.87
C THR A 45 -4.26 6.65 -3.03
N GLU A 46 -3.03 7.11 -3.20
CA GLU A 46 -2.63 7.98 -4.30
C GLU A 46 -2.72 7.28 -5.66
N THR A 47 -2.25 6.03 -5.74
CA THR A 47 -2.19 5.27 -7.01
C THR A 47 -3.57 4.89 -7.52
N LEU A 48 -4.49 4.51 -6.63
CA LEU A 48 -5.81 3.99 -6.98
C LEU A 48 -6.94 5.01 -6.80
N GLY A 49 -6.64 6.18 -6.23
CA GLY A 49 -7.65 7.19 -5.88
C GLY A 49 -8.67 6.62 -4.89
N LEU A 50 -8.19 6.03 -3.79
CA LEU A 50 -9.08 5.40 -2.80
C LEU A 50 -9.92 6.45 -2.07
N SER A 51 -11.20 6.14 -1.86
CA SER A 51 -12.03 6.93 -0.94
C SER A 51 -11.54 6.77 0.50
N GLY A 52 -12.00 7.64 1.41
CA GLY A 52 -11.62 7.54 2.82
C GLY A 52 -11.99 6.19 3.46
N ASP A 53 -13.14 5.61 3.12
CA ASP A 53 -13.56 4.28 3.60
C ASP A 53 -12.72 3.17 3.00
N GLN A 54 -12.46 3.23 1.69
CA GLN A 54 -11.59 2.26 1.02
C GLN A 54 -10.18 2.29 1.59
N GLY A 55 -9.61 3.48 1.77
CA GLY A 55 -8.28 3.66 2.36
C GLY A 55 -8.17 3.06 3.77
N ARG A 56 -9.18 3.29 4.63
CA ARG A 56 -9.23 2.67 5.97
C ARG A 56 -9.33 1.14 5.91
N ALA A 57 -10.13 0.60 5.00
CA ALA A 57 -10.28 -0.84 4.83
C ALA A 57 -8.99 -1.49 4.29
N VAL A 58 -8.36 -0.90 3.28
CA VAL A 58 -7.06 -1.32 2.73
C VAL A 58 -5.98 -1.26 3.79
N PHE A 59 -5.90 -0.18 4.57
CA PHE A 59 -4.95 -0.06 5.67
C PHE A 59 -5.09 -1.19 6.69
N ARG A 60 -6.31 -1.50 7.15
CA ARG A 60 -6.55 -2.62 8.08
C ARG A 60 -6.14 -3.97 7.50
N ALA A 61 -6.43 -4.21 6.22
CA ALA A 61 -6.03 -5.44 5.53
C ALA A 61 -4.51 -5.57 5.44
N LEU A 62 -3.80 -4.48 5.14
CA LEU A 62 -2.34 -4.44 5.12
C LEU A 62 -1.75 -4.68 6.52
N VAL A 63 -2.28 -4.04 7.56
CA VAL A 63 -1.83 -4.29 8.95
C VAL A 63 -1.96 -5.77 9.30
N ALA A 64 -3.08 -6.41 8.95
CA ALA A 64 -3.28 -7.84 9.22
C ALA A 64 -2.24 -8.72 8.48
N LYS A 65 -1.95 -8.41 7.21
CA LYS A 65 -0.89 -9.08 6.45
C LYS A 65 0.47 -8.89 7.10
N GLU A 66 0.88 -7.66 7.40
CA GLU A 66 2.20 -7.35 7.93
C GLU A 66 2.41 -7.95 9.33
N VAL A 67 1.37 -7.96 10.19
CA VAL A 67 1.42 -8.66 11.49
C VAL A 67 1.56 -10.18 11.28
N GLY A 68 0.87 -10.74 10.29
CA GLY A 68 0.99 -12.15 9.93
C GLY A 68 2.39 -12.50 9.42
N TYR A 69 2.97 -11.65 8.57
CA TYR A 69 4.32 -11.79 8.04
C TYR A 69 5.34 -11.78 9.17
N GLN A 70 5.27 -10.79 10.06
CA GLN A 70 6.15 -10.68 11.21
C GLN A 70 6.13 -11.94 12.10
N LYS A 71 4.94 -12.54 12.29
CA LYS A 71 4.79 -13.74 13.15
C LYS A 71 5.20 -15.03 12.47
N ASN A 72 4.94 -15.15 11.17
CA ASN A 72 4.91 -16.45 10.48
C ASN A 72 5.90 -16.57 9.33
N VAL A 73 6.45 -15.46 8.82
CA VAL A 73 7.24 -15.43 7.59
C VAL A 73 8.60 -14.79 7.82
N ASP A 74 8.63 -13.60 8.41
CA ASP A 74 9.85 -12.80 8.55
C ASP A 74 10.88 -13.51 9.45
N GLY A 75 12.13 -13.54 8.99
CA GLY A 75 13.23 -14.21 9.70
C GLY A 75 13.14 -15.73 9.73
N LYS A 76 12.15 -16.35 9.07
CA LYS A 76 12.02 -17.81 8.94
C LYS A 76 12.49 -18.30 7.57
N ASP A 77 12.72 -19.61 7.46
CA ASP A 77 13.10 -20.22 6.18
C ASP A 77 11.92 -20.21 5.19
N ALA A 78 12.02 -19.33 4.19
CA ALA A 78 11.06 -19.18 3.11
C ALA A 78 10.94 -20.43 2.22
N LYS A 79 11.92 -21.35 2.24
CA LYS A 79 11.85 -22.62 1.53
C LYS A 79 11.09 -23.69 2.30
N SER A 80 10.82 -23.48 3.60
CA SER A 80 10.01 -24.41 4.36
C SER A 80 8.56 -24.38 3.86
N ALA A 81 8.01 -25.56 3.58
CA ALA A 81 6.62 -25.72 3.18
C ALA A 81 5.62 -24.98 4.11
N PRO A 82 5.72 -25.04 5.46
CA PRO A 82 4.78 -24.33 6.32
C PRO A 82 4.89 -22.80 6.21
N VAL A 83 6.10 -22.23 6.07
CA VAL A 83 6.28 -20.78 5.91
C VAL A 83 5.75 -20.31 4.56
N ALA A 84 6.02 -21.05 3.49
CA ALA A 84 5.48 -20.75 2.16
C ALA A 84 3.94 -20.80 2.15
N ALA A 85 3.34 -21.78 2.85
CA ALA A 85 1.90 -21.89 2.98
C ALA A 85 1.28 -20.72 3.75
N GLU A 86 1.86 -20.30 4.88
CA GLU A 86 1.38 -19.13 5.63
C GLU A 86 1.56 -17.84 4.84
N LYS A 87 2.68 -17.65 4.14
CA LYS A 87 2.87 -16.50 3.25
C LYS A 87 1.75 -16.43 2.20
N LYS A 88 1.50 -17.54 1.50
CA LYS A 88 0.47 -17.62 0.46
C LYS A 88 -0.91 -17.30 1.05
N LYS A 89 -1.25 -17.87 2.20
CA LYS A 89 -2.51 -17.63 2.89
C LYS A 89 -2.72 -16.15 3.24
N LEU A 90 -1.68 -15.48 3.74
CA LEU A 90 -1.74 -14.04 4.06
C LEU A 90 -1.90 -13.19 2.79
N ASP A 91 -1.21 -13.55 1.71
CA ASP A 91 -1.33 -12.86 0.42
C ASP A 91 -2.72 -13.05 -0.22
N ASP A 92 -3.28 -14.27 -0.15
CA ASP A 92 -4.64 -14.57 -0.61
C ASP A 92 -5.68 -13.79 0.22
N GLN A 93 -5.51 -13.72 1.54
CA GLN A 93 -6.38 -12.93 2.42
C GLN A 93 -6.36 -11.44 2.07
N LEU A 94 -5.18 -10.88 1.78
CA LEU A 94 -5.08 -9.50 1.30
C LEU A 94 -5.81 -9.36 -0.04
N LYS A 95 -5.55 -10.24 -1.00
CA LYS A 95 -6.18 -10.19 -2.33
C LYS A 95 -7.70 -10.22 -2.26
N ASP A 96 -8.27 -11.07 -1.40
CA ASP A 96 -9.71 -11.13 -1.17
C ASP A 96 -10.25 -9.85 -0.54
N ALA A 97 -9.54 -9.27 0.42
CA ALA A 97 -9.91 -7.99 1.03
C ALA A 97 -9.88 -6.84 0.01
N MET A 98 -8.85 -6.81 -0.85
CA MET A 98 -8.73 -5.82 -1.93
C MET A 98 -9.86 -5.96 -2.93
N LYS A 99 -10.20 -7.18 -3.35
CA LYS A 99 -11.30 -7.43 -4.29
C LYS A 99 -12.66 -6.99 -3.75
N LYS A 100 -12.89 -7.12 -2.43
CA LYS A 100 -14.15 -6.69 -1.78
C LYS A 100 -14.23 -5.18 -1.55
N THR A 101 -13.09 -4.50 -1.44
CA THR A 101 -13.01 -3.09 -1.04
C THR A 101 -12.93 -2.15 -2.25
N LEU A 102 -12.21 -2.57 -3.28
CA LEU A 102 -11.93 -1.77 -4.47
C LEU A 102 -13.06 -1.90 -5.50
N THR A 103 -13.23 -0.88 -6.33
CA THR A 103 -14.02 -1.03 -7.56
C THR A 103 -13.29 -1.93 -8.55
N ASP A 104 -13.99 -2.48 -9.54
CA ASP A 104 -13.38 -3.34 -10.56
C ASP A 104 -12.20 -2.65 -11.27
N GLN A 105 -12.33 -1.36 -11.57
CA GLN A 105 -11.26 -0.58 -12.20
C GLN A 105 -10.05 -0.42 -11.28
N GLN A 106 -10.28 -0.09 -10.00
CA GLN A 106 -9.22 0.04 -9.00
C GLN A 106 -8.53 -1.30 -8.73
N TYR A 107 -9.29 -2.38 -8.64
CA TYR A 107 -8.77 -3.73 -8.44
C TYR A 107 -7.93 -4.20 -9.63
N ALA A 108 -8.40 -3.97 -10.86
CA ALA A 108 -7.64 -4.27 -12.06
C ALA A 108 -6.33 -3.46 -12.14
N LYS A 109 -6.35 -2.19 -11.71
CA LYS A 109 -5.14 -1.36 -11.61
C LYS A 109 -4.19 -1.88 -10.53
N TRP A 110 -4.72 -2.26 -9.37
CA TRP A 110 -3.93 -2.84 -8.28
C TRP A 110 -3.22 -4.13 -8.73
N LEU A 111 -3.92 -5.06 -9.38
CA LEU A 111 -3.33 -6.30 -9.91
C LEU A 111 -2.15 -6.05 -10.87
N LYS A 112 -2.17 -4.95 -11.63
CA LYS A 112 -1.05 -4.59 -12.53
C LYS A 112 0.14 -3.98 -11.82
N THR A 113 -0.07 -3.40 -10.64
CA THR A 113 0.96 -2.68 -9.88
C THR A 113 1.57 -3.55 -8.78
N ASN A 114 0.93 -4.67 -8.45
CA ASN A 114 1.26 -5.54 -7.31
C ASN A 114 1.60 -7.00 -7.72
N ASN A 115 1.73 -7.27 -9.02
CA ASN A 115 2.22 -8.55 -9.59
C ASN A 115 3.66 -8.41 -10.09
#